data_AF-A0A927DCJ8-F1
#
_entry.id   AF-A0A927DCJ8-F1
#
_cell.length_a   1.000
_cell.length_b   1.000
_cell.length_c   1.000
_cell.angle_alpha   90.00
_cell.angle_beta   90.00
_cell.angle_gamma   90.00
#
_symmetry.space_group_name_H-M   'P 1'
#
loop_
_entity.id
_entity.type
_entity.pdbx_description
1 polymer ?
#
loop_
_entity_poly.entity_id
_entity_poly.type
_entity_poly.pdbx_seq_one_letter_code
_entity_poly.pdbx_strand_id
1 'polypeptide(L)'
;MLINLGRLLMLCVWAFLLLNLFQPFPKPLNIFVNVALIFMILMHGLQLTLLKATQPKEAPPLSRFEQIRIFIFGVFELVASAEKN
;
A
#
# COMPACT_ATOMS: atom_id res chain seq x y z
N MET A 1 -16.32 9.14 -3.79
CA MET A 1 -16.51 8.00 -4.73
C MET A 1 -15.20 7.52 -5.37
N LEU A 2 -14.34 8.43 -5.86
CA LEU A 2 -13.08 8.08 -6.53
C LEU A 2 -12.04 7.37 -5.62
N ILE A 3 -12.02 7.67 -4.31
CA ILE A 3 -11.09 7.07 -3.34
C ILE A 3 -11.33 5.56 -3.15
N ASN A 4 -12.59 5.12 -3.19
CA ASN A 4 -12.90 3.69 -3.10
C ASN A 4 -12.48 2.95 -4.36
N LEU A 5 -12.55 3.59 -5.53
CA LEU A 5 -12.01 3.06 -6.77
C LEU A 5 -10.48 2.93 -6.72
N GLY A 6 -9.79 3.93 -6.16
CA GLY A 6 -8.35 3.88 -5.91
C GLY A 6 -7.95 2.72 -4.99
N ARG A 7 -8.70 2.50 -3.89
CA ARG A 7 -8.47 1.35 -3.00
C ARG A 7 -8.69 0.00 -3.69
N LEU A 8 -9.74 -0.12 -4.51
CA LEU A 8 -9.99 -1.34 -5.28
C LEU A 8 -8.87 -1.61 -6.28
N LEU A 9 -8.42 -0.57 -7.00
CA LEU A 9 -7.32 -0.68 -7.95
C LEU A 9 -6.02 -1.09 -7.25
N MET A 10 -5.72 -0.53 -6.07
CA MET A 10 -4.54 -0.92 -5.28
C MET A 10 -4.58 -2.40 -4.89
N LEU A 11 -5.75 -2.92 -4.50
CA LEU A 11 -5.91 -4.36 -4.25
C LEU A 11 -5.72 -5.20 -5.50
N CYS A 12 -6.22 -4.75 -6.66
CA CYS A 12 -5.97 -5.43 -7.94
C CYS A 12 -4.48 -5.49 -8.27
N VAL A 13 -3.73 -4.40 -8.03
CA VAL A 13 -2.27 -4.37 -8.23
C VAL A 13 -1.57 -5.33 -7.26
N TRP A 14 -1.89 -5.30 -5.97
CA TRP A 14 -1.35 -6.26 -5.01
C TRP A 14 -1.64 -7.71 -5.40
N ALA A 15 -2.88 -8.02 -5.80
CA ALA A 15 -3.27 -9.34 -6.24
C ALA A 15 -2.47 -9.77 -7.48
N PHE A 16 -2.28 -8.89 -8.46
CA PHE A 16 -1.48 -9.17 -9.65
C PHE A 16 -0.01 -9.46 -9.33
N LEU A 17 0.61 -8.64 -8.48
CA LEU A 17 2.01 -8.82 -8.08
C LEU A 17 2.21 -10.10 -7.25
N LEU A 18 1.32 -10.37 -6.30
CA LEU A 18 1.37 -11.59 -5.48
C LEU A 18 1.03 -12.84 -6.31
N LEU A 19 0.13 -12.74 -7.29
CA LEU A 19 -0.19 -13.86 -8.17
C LEU A 19 1.05 -14.31 -8.96
N ASN A 20 1.95 -13.40 -9.35
CA ASN A 20 3.22 -13.78 -9.96
C ASN A 20 4.15 -14.59 -9.03
N LEU A 21 3.99 -14.48 -7.71
CA LEU A 21 4.74 -15.28 -6.74
C LEU A 21 4.22 -16.73 -6.68
N PHE A 22 2.91 -16.93 -6.78
CA PHE A 22 2.28 -18.26 -6.76
C PHE A 22 2.25 -18.93 -8.14
N GLN A 23 1.95 -18.15 -9.18
CA GLN A 23 1.91 -18.57 -10.58
C GLN A 23 2.82 -17.64 -11.40
N PRO A 24 4.11 -17.98 -11.55
CA PRO A 24 5.06 -17.14 -12.27
C PRO A 24 4.62 -16.89 -13.71
N PHE A 25 4.58 -15.63 -14.10
CA PHE A 25 4.28 -15.24 -15.47
C PHE A 25 5.41 -15.65 -16.44
N PRO A 26 5.14 -15.69 -17.76
CA PRO A 26 6.19 -15.94 -18.75
C PRO A 26 7.27 -14.85 -18.70
N LYS A 27 8.52 -15.24 -19.00
CA LYS A 27 9.63 -14.28 -19.13
C LYS A 27 9.42 -13.41 -20.38
N PRO A 28 9.73 -12.09 -20.34
CA PRO A 28 10.46 -11.37 -19.28
C PRO A 28 9.56 -10.78 -18.17
N LEU A 29 8.23 -10.86 -18.30
CA LEU A 29 7.27 -10.18 -17.43
C LEU A 29 7.45 -10.54 -15.94
N ASN A 30 7.73 -11.81 -15.63
CA ASN A 30 7.95 -12.25 -14.25
C ASN A 30 9.09 -11.51 -13.55
N ILE A 31 10.21 -11.25 -14.24
CA ILE A 31 11.33 -10.49 -13.66
C ILE A 31 10.88 -9.08 -13.31
N PHE A 32 10.17 -8.43 -14.24
CA PHE A 32 9.63 -7.09 -14.02
C PHE A 32 8.66 -7.08 -12.83
N VAL A 33 7.75 -8.04 -12.75
CA VAL A 33 6.75 -8.12 -11.68
C VAL A 33 7.38 -8.42 -10.31
N ASN A 34 8.41 -9.25 -10.24
CA ASN A 34 9.15 -9.48 -9.00
C ASN A 34 9.88 -8.22 -8.52
N VAL A 35 10.54 -7.50 -9.44
CA VAL A 35 11.18 -6.22 -9.10
C VAL A 35 10.14 -5.19 -8.66
N ALA A 36 8.99 -5.13 -9.34
CA ALA A 36 7.88 -4.27 -8.98
C ALA A 36 7.31 -4.61 -7.59
N LEU A 37 7.21 -5.90 -7.24
CA LEU A 37 6.79 -6.35 -5.90
C LEU A 37 7.76 -5.88 -4.81
N ILE A 38 9.08 -6.00 -5.05
CA ILE A 38 10.10 -5.51 -4.12
C ILE A 38 9.95 -3.99 -3.94
N PHE A 39 9.87 -3.25 -5.04
CA PHE A 39 9.69 -1.80 -4.99
C PHE A 39 8.39 -1.39 -4.30
N MET A 40 7.30 -2.12 -4.51
CA MET A 40 6.02 -1.86 -3.86
C MET A 40 6.12 -1.99 -2.35
N ILE A 41 6.72 -3.08 -1.85
CA ILE A 41 6.93 -3.28 -0.41
C ILE A 41 7.83 -2.19 0.18
N LEU A 42 8.93 -1.84 -0.51
CA LEU A 42 9.87 -0.81 -0.04
C LEU A 42 9.23 0.57 0.01
N MET A 43 8.54 0.99 -1.06
CA MET A 43 7.90 2.30 -1.14
C MET A 43 6.75 2.43 -0.14
N HIS A 44 5.91 1.41 -0.01
CA HIS A 44 4.81 1.43 0.96
C HIS A 44 5.32 1.37 2.41
N GLY A 45 6.41 0.63 2.64
CA GLY A 45 7.07 0.58 3.94
C GLY A 45 7.65 1.94 4.31
N LEU A 46 8.37 2.57 3.39
CA LEU A 46 8.93 3.90 3.56
C LEU A 46 7.84 4.96 3.76
N GLN A 47 6.75 4.89 3.00
CA GLN A 47 5.62 5.81 3.16
C GLN A 47 5.02 5.70 4.56
N LEU A 48 4.85 4.48 5.08
CA LEU A 48 4.34 4.26 6.43
C LEU A 48 5.32 4.75 7.52
N THR A 49 6.63 4.52 7.35
CA THR A 49 7.63 4.99 8.33
C THR A 49 7.73 6.51 8.34
N LEU A 50 7.68 7.15 7.16
CA LEU A 50 7.60 8.60 7.06
C LEU A 50 6.34 9.14 7.72
N LEU A 51 5.18 8.49 7.53
CA LEU A 51 3.93 8.92 8.17
C LEU A 51 3.99 8.87 9.69
N LYS A 52 4.61 7.80 10.23
CA LYS A 52 4.86 7.69 11.67
C LYS A 52 5.82 8.75 12.18
N ALA A 53 6.83 9.10 11.38
CA ALA A 53 7.82 10.11 11.74
C ALA A 53 7.24 11.54 11.70
N THR A 54 6.25 11.80 10.84
CA THR A 54 5.59 13.10 10.71
C THR A 54 4.31 13.24 11.54
N GLN A 55 3.91 12.21 12.28
CA GLN A 55 2.75 12.29 13.17
C GLN A 55 2.95 13.36 14.26
N PRO A 56 1.94 14.21 14.53
CA PRO A 56 1.98 15.14 15.65
C PRO A 56 2.18 14.41 16.97
N LYS A 57 2.97 14.97 17.89
CA LYS A 57 3.24 14.35 19.22
C LYS A 57 1.97 14.14 20.07
N GLU A 58 0.91 14.87 19.77
CA GLU A 58 -0.39 14.78 20.45
C GLU A 58 -1.36 13.80 19.77
N ALA A 59 -1.02 13.31 18.57
CA ALA A 59 -1.85 12.35 17.86
C ALA A 59 -1.68 10.95 18.48
N PRO A 60 -2.77 10.17 18.64
CA PRO A 60 -2.67 8.79 19.09
C PRO A 60 -1.72 7.99 18.18
N PRO A 61 -0.86 7.12 18.73
CA PRO A 61 0.00 6.28 17.92
C PRO A 61 -0.86 5.39 17.02
N LEU A 62 -0.50 5.30 15.73
CA LEU A 62 -1.22 4.45 14.79
C LEU A 62 -1.25 3.00 15.30
N SER A 63 -2.46 2.42 15.38
CA SER A 63 -2.61 1.02 15.77
C SER A 63 -1.89 0.12 14.75
N ARG A 64 -1.38 -1.05 15.18
CA ARG A 64 -0.77 -2.02 14.26
C ARG A 64 -1.71 -2.39 13.11
N PHE A 65 -3.02 -2.41 13.36
CA PHE A 65 -4.02 -2.68 12.34
C PHE A 65 -4.12 -1.55 11.30
N GLU A 66 -4.08 -0.30 11.74
CA GLU A 66 -4.08 0.87 10.85
C GLU A 66 -2.81 0.93 10.01
N GLN A 67 -1.66 0.60 10.62
CA GLN A 67 -0.38 0.52 9.91
C GLN A 67 -0.42 -0.49 8.76
N ILE A 68 -0.99 -1.68 8.99
CA ILE A 68 -1.17 -2.69 7.95
C ILE A 68 -2.12 -2.19 6.86
N ARG A 69 -3.23 -1.53 7.22
CA ARG A 69 -4.16 -0.96 6.24
C ARG A 69 -3.51 0.14 5.40
N ILE A 70 -2.78 1.07 6.02
CA ILE A 70 -2.06 2.13 5.31
C ILE A 70 -0.96 1.53 4.42
N PHE A 71 -0.29 0.47 4.86
CA PHE A 71 0.67 -0.23 4.02
C PHE A 71 0.01 -0.88 2.78
N ILE A 72 -1.14 -1.53 2.93
CA ILE A 72 -1.83 -2.20 1.81
C ILE A 72 -2.50 -1.17 0.88
N PHE A 73 -3.22 -0.20 1.44
CA PHE A 73 -4.04 0.76 0.69
C PHE A 73 -3.32 2.08 0.38
N GLY A 74 -2.13 2.31 0.94
CA GLY A 74 -1.36 3.53 0.71
C GLY A 74 -2.05 4.80 1.23
N VAL A 75 -1.86 5.90 0.48
CA VAL A 75 -2.39 7.24 0.81
C VAL A 75 -3.92 7.29 0.79
N PHE A 76 -4.58 6.37 0.06
CA PHE A 76 -6.04 6.37 -0.06
C PHE A 76 -6.78 6.14 1.27
N GLU A 77 -6.19 5.40 2.21
CA GLU A 77 -6.77 5.22 3.55
C GLU A 77 -6.70 6.54 4.35
N LEU A 78 -5.63 7.33 4.15
CA LEU A 78 -5.44 8.61 4.83
C LEU A 78 -6.38 9.70 4.29
N VAL A 79 -6.55 9.76 2.97
CA VAL A 79 -7.48 10.72 2.33
C VAL A 79 -8.92 10.41 2.73
N ALA A 80 -9.30 9.13 2.84
CA ALA A 80 -10.62 8.75 3.32
C ALA A 80 -10.88 9.14 4.78
N SER A 81 -9.86 9.02 5.65
CA SER A 81 -9.96 9.48 7.04
C SER A 81 -10.02 11.01 7.14
N ALA A 82 -9.35 11.74 6.24
CA ALA A 82 -9.41 13.19 6.17
C ALA A 82 -10.75 13.72 5.64
N GLU A 83 -11.37 13.05 4.66
CA GLU A 83 -12.70 13.43 4.12
C GLU A 83 -13.83 13.25 5.15
N LYS A 84 -13.61 12.47 6.21
CA LYS A 84 -14.62 12.16 7.22
C LYS A 84 -14.69 13.19 8.37
N ASN A 85 -13.76 14.14 8.42
CA ASN A 85 -13.69 15.25 9.38
C ASN A 85 -14.00 16.58 8.69
#